data_AF-A0A7S1M995-F1
#
_entry.id   AF-A0A7S1M995-F1
#
_cell.length_a   1.000
_cell.length_b   1.000
_cell.length_c   1.000
_cell.angle_alpha   90.00
_cell.angle_beta   90.00
_cell.angle_gamma   90.00
#
_symmetry.space_group_name_H-M   'P 1'
#
loop_
_entity.id
_entity.type
_entity.pdbx_description
1 polymer ?
#
loop_
_entity_poly.entity_id
_entity_poly.type
_entity_poly.pdbx_seq_one_letter_code
_entity_poly.pdbx_strand_id
1 'polypeptide(L)'
;TAFDSLCEWNAASSTCATRCKFVKEAATCTATTGCKWDAAGSNCEKDCTSIQSSTLCAINSECVFFNGFCQEACSSMTLTQCGGAARCHVVTNALGNAVCDTKCGLKHSAAGPCAADSQCMWDS
;
A
#
# COMPACT_ATOMS: atom_id res chain seq x y z
N THR A 1 10.23 -4.71 25.42
CA THR A 1 10.16 -3.34 24.87
C THR A 1 9.23 -3.38 23.66
N ALA A 2 7.98 -2.92 23.80
CA ALA A 2 6.87 -3.24 22.87
C ALA A 2 6.33 -2.02 22.08
N PHE A 3 7.12 -0.95 21.93
CA PHE A 3 6.68 0.29 21.28
C PHE A 3 7.18 0.47 19.84
N ASP A 4 8.09 -0.39 19.36
CA ASP A 4 8.68 -0.30 18.02
C ASP A 4 7.65 -0.58 16.90
N SER A 5 6.62 -1.38 17.19
CA SER A 5 5.60 -1.74 16.20
C SER A 5 4.52 -0.67 15.98
N LEU A 6 4.37 0.28 16.91
CA LEU A 6 3.36 1.34 16.87
C LEU A 6 3.85 2.57 16.09
N CYS A 7 5.16 2.73 16.01
CA CYS A 7 5.78 3.91 15.47
C CYS A 7 6.43 3.59 14.11
N GLU A 8 6.46 4.57 13.22
CA GLU A 8 7.16 4.51 11.96
C GLU A 8 7.96 5.79 11.79
N TRP A 9 9.18 5.63 11.29
CA TRP A 9 10.02 6.77 10.98
C TRP A 9 9.37 7.60 9.88
N ASN A 10 9.03 8.85 10.20
CA ASN A 10 8.52 9.79 9.25
C ASN A 10 9.68 10.66 8.75
N ALA A 11 10.14 10.35 7.52
CA ALA A 11 11.22 11.09 6.88
C ALA A 11 10.87 12.56 6.58
N ALA A 12 9.58 12.92 6.46
CA ALA A 12 9.16 14.29 6.20
C ALA A 12 9.27 15.18 7.44
N SER A 13 9.02 14.63 8.64
CA SER A 13 9.13 15.36 9.91
C SER A 13 10.40 15.06 10.70
N SER A 14 11.24 14.11 10.23
CA SER A 14 12.41 13.59 10.95
C SER A 14 12.08 13.15 12.39
N THR A 15 10.89 12.58 12.58
CA THR A 15 10.41 12.09 13.87
C THR A 15 9.82 10.69 13.72
N CYS A 16 9.82 9.94 14.81
CA CYS A 16 9.01 8.74 14.88
C CYS A 16 7.55 9.14 15.14
N ALA A 17 6.65 8.80 14.23
CA ALA A 17 5.23 9.09 14.35
C ALA A 17 4.44 7.78 14.48
N THR A 18 3.28 7.83 15.16
CA THR A 18 2.36 6.70 15.19
C THR A 18 1.98 6.30 13.76
N ARG A 19 2.06 5.01 13.44
CA ARG A 19 1.65 4.53 12.11
C ARG A 19 0.20 4.88 11.86
N CYS A 20 -0.10 5.34 10.65
CA CYS A 20 -1.44 5.78 10.24
C CYS A 20 -2.51 4.75 10.60
N LYS A 21 -2.27 3.45 10.36
CA LYS A 21 -3.21 2.36 10.68
C LYS A 21 -3.65 2.24 12.15
N PHE A 22 -2.94 2.88 13.09
CA PHE A 22 -3.31 2.92 14.50
C PHE A 22 -4.07 4.18 14.90
N VAL A 23 -4.14 5.18 14.02
CA VAL A 23 -4.94 6.39 14.23
C VAL A 23 -6.39 6.08 13.88
N LYS A 24 -7.27 6.17 14.88
CA LYS A 24 -8.70 5.80 14.75
C LYS A 24 -9.61 6.99 14.48
N GLU A 25 -9.20 8.20 14.83
CA GLU A 25 -10.01 9.40 14.56
C GLU A 25 -9.65 10.03 13.22
N ALA A 26 -10.67 10.39 12.43
CA ALA A 26 -10.51 11.07 11.15
C ALA A 26 -9.75 12.41 11.28
N ALA A 27 -10.08 13.20 12.31
CA ALA A 27 -9.43 14.48 12.54
C ALA A 27 -7.94 14.32 12.85
N THR A 28 -7.59 13.36 13.72
CA THR A 28 -6.20 13.04 14.07
C THR A 28 -5.44 12.51 12.85
N CYS A 29 -6.09 11.68 12.01
CA CYS A 29 -5.48 11.13 10.81
C CYS A 29 -5.08 12.23 9.81
N THR A 30 -6.02 13.13 9.49
CA THR A 30 -5.78 14.24 8.55
C THR A 30 -4.77 15.24 9.10
N ALA A 31 -4.66 15.39 10.43
CA ALA A 31 -3.65 16.22 11.07
C ALA A 31 -2.25 15.56 11.12
N THR A 32 -2.17 14.23 10.95
CA THR A 32 -0.90 13.51 11.00
C THR A 32 -0.21 13.57 9.65
N THR A 33 0.94 14.24 9.60
CA THR A 33 1.73 14.36 8.37
C THR A 33 2.08 12.99 7.79
N GLY A 34 1.77 12.78 6.51
CA GLY A 34 2.03 11.52 5.82
C GLY A 34 0.95 10.45 6.03
N CYS A 35 -0.21 10.82 6.60
CA CYS A 35 -1.40 9.99 6.68
C CYS A 35 -2.58 10.64 5.95
N LYS A 36 -3.51 9.82 5.45
CA LYS A 36 -4.80 10.25 4.89
C LYS A 36 -5.91 9.42 5.51
N TRP A 37 -7.08 10.05 5.70
CA TRP A 37 -8.26 9.34 6.16
C TRP A 37 -9.01 8.71 4.98
N ASP A 38 -9.24 7.39 5.02
CA ASP A 38 -10.19 6.74 4.14
C ASP A 38 -11.57 6.69 4.81
N ALA A 39 -12.51 7.47 4.28
CA ALA A 39 -13.89 7.49 4.76
C ALA A 39 -14.66 6.22 4.39
N ALA A 40 -14.28 5.52 3.32
CA ALA A 40 -14.96 4.30 2.88
C ALA A 40 -14.65 3.12 3.81
N GLY A 41 -13.38 2.93 4.18
CA GLY A 41 -12.96 1.92 5.15
C GLY A 41 -13.03 2.38 6.62
N SER A 42 -13.29 3.66 6.88
CA SER A 42 -13.24 4.26 8.24
C SER A 42 -11.90 4.00 8.94
N ASN A 43 -10.81 4.12 8.20
CA ASN A 43 -9.46 3.83 8.63
C ASN A 43 -8.49 4.92 8.16
N CYS A 44 -7.38 5.04 8.89
CA CYS A 44 -6.30 5.96 8.54
C CYS A 44 -5.18 5.22 7.83
N GLU A 45 -4.78 5.72 6.66
CA GLU A 45 -3.84 5.08 5.75
C GLU A 45 -2.63 5.96 5.49
N LYS A 46 -1.55 5.39 4.96
CA LYS A 46 -0.35 6.16 4.61
C LYS A 46 -0.65 7.03 3.39
N ASP A 47 -0.39 8.33 3.49
CA ASP A 47 -0.49 9.20 2.32
C ASP A 47 0.75 9.07 1.43
N CYS A 48 0.78 8.01 0.62
CA CYS A 48 1.84 7.82 -0.36
C CYS A 48 1.91 8.95 -1.39
N THR A 49 0.81 9.69 -1.65
CA THR A 49 0.79 10.76 -2.66
C THR A 49 1.59 11.99 -2.24
N SER A 50 1.80 12.17 -0.93
CA SER A 50 2.69 13.20 -0.38
C SER A 50 4.18 12.91 -0.63
N ILE A 51 4.55 11.68 -0.97
CA ILE A 51 5.94 11.25 -1.18
C ILE A 51 6.35 11.52 -2.62
N GLN A 52 7.11 12.60 -2.83
CA GLN A 52 7.58 13.01 -4.16
C GLN A 52 8.86 12.27 -4.61
N SER A 53 9.59 11.66 -3.68
CA SER A 53 10.83 10.95 -3.98
C SER A 53 10.56 9.47 -4.26
N SER A 54 10.98 8.98 -5.44
CA SER A 54 10.90 7.57 -5.80
C SER A 54 11.70 6.67 -4.84
N THR A 55 12.85 7.16 -4.37
CA THR A 55 13.68 6.45 -3.38
C THR A 55 12.94 6.35 -2.05
N LEU A 56 12.34 7.43 -1.56
CA LEU A 56 11.56 7.38 -0.31
C LEU A 56 10.33 6.48 -0.47
N CYS A 57 9.68 6.52 -1.63
CA CYS A 57 8.53 5.66 -1.93
C CYS A 57 8.90 4.18 -1.83
N ALA A 58 10.03 3.78 -2.41
CA ALA A 58 10.49 2.39 -2.43
C ALA A 58 10.87 1.84 -1.04
N ILE A 59 11.19 2.71 -0.08
CA ILE A 59 11.52 2.31 1.30
C ILE A 59 10.25 2.11 2.14
N ASN A 60 9.12 2.71 1.76
CA ASN A 60 7.85 2.55 2.45
C ASN A 60 7.12 1.30 1.91
N SER A 61 6.99 0.24 2.72
CA SER A 61 6.34 -1.02 2.31
C SER A 61 4.87 -0.85 1.91
N GLU A 62 4.21 0.18 2.43
CA GLU A 62 2.80 0.48 2.13
C GLU A 62 2.63 1.30 0.84
N CYS A 63 3.74 1.68 0.20
CA CYS A 63 3.74 2.50 -1.00
C CYS A 63 4.48 1.79 -2.14
N VAL A 64 4.12 2.16 -3.36
CA VAL A 64 4.78 1.72 -4.58
C VAL A 64 4.94 2.91 -5.52
N PHE A 65 6.13 3.04 -6.09
CA PHE A 65 6.38 4.06 -7.11
C PHE A 65 5.86 3.55 -8.44
N PHE A 66 4.84 4.20 -8.98
CA PHE A 66 4.16 3.77 -10.19
C PHE A 66 3.75 4.97 -11.05
N ASN A 67 4.03 4.92 -12.36
CA ASN A 67 3.75 6.00 -13.32
C ASN A 67 4.28 7.38 -12.92
N GLY A 68 5.45 7.43 -12.27
CA GLY A 68 6.09 8.70 -11.89
C GLY A 68 5.60 9.31 -10.58
N PHE A 69 4.66 8.67 -9.89
CA PHE A 69 4.13 9.12 -8.61
C PHE A 69 4.20 8.00 -7.58
N CYS A 70 4.38 8.37 -6.31
CA CYS A 70 4.23 7.42 -5.22
C CYS A 70 2.74 7.22 -4.91
N GLN A 71 2.33 5.97 -4.82
CA GLN A 71 0.94 5.59 -4.63
C GLN A 71 0.88 4.41 -3.65
N GLU A 72 -0.27 4.15 -3.04
CA GLU A 72 -0.41 3.00 -2.11
C GLU A 72 -0.17 1.67 -2.80
N ALA A 73 0.51 0.75 -2.11
CA ALA A 73 0.68 -0.61 -2.56
C ALA A 73 -0.67 -1.35 -2.52
N CYS A 74 -0.95 -2.19 -3.53
CA CYS A 74 -2.19 -2.97 -3.57
C CYS A 74 -2.36 -3.85 -2.32
N SER A 75 -1.27 -4.43 -1.81
CA SER A 75 -1.26 -5.26 -0.59
C SER A 75 -1.71 -4.52 0.68
N SER A 76 -1.69 -3.19 0.66
CA SER A 76 -2.10 -2.32 1.76
C SER A 76 -3.54 -1.83 1.63
N MET A 77 -4.20 -2.10 0.50
CA MET A 77 -5.57 -1.67 0.23
C MET A 77 -6.60 -2.65 0.77
N THR A 78 -7.77 -2.12 1.11
CA THR A 78 -8.98 -2.91 1.36
C THR A 78 -9.49 -3.55 0.06
N LEU A 79 -10.31 -4.60 0.17
CA LEU A 79 -10.89 -5.26 -1.00
C LEU A 79 -11.77 -4.33 -1.84
N THR A 80 -12.47 -3.39 -1.19
CA THR A 80 -13.31 -2.39 -1.86
C THR A 80 -12.45 -1.43 -2.69
N GLN A 81 -11.38 -0.89 -2.10
CA GLN A 81 -10.43 -0.03 -2.82
C GLN A 81 -9.75 -0.78 -3.96
N CYS A 82 -9.42 -2.05 -3.75
CA CYS A 82 -8.80 -2.91 -4.75
C CYS A 82 -9.60 -3.00 -6.04
N GLY A 83 -10.92 -3.18 -5.93
CA GLY A 83 -11.83 -3.26 -7.09
C GLY A 83 -11.92 -1.96 -7.89
N GLY A 84 -11.63 -0.81 -7.26
CA GLY A 84 -11.60 0.50 -7.93
C GLY A 84 -10.22 0.90 -8.47
N ALA A 85 -9.14 0.28 -8.00
CA ALA A 85 -7.79 0.65 -8.38
C ALA A 85 -7.36 0.00 -9.70
N ALA A 86 -7.09 0.81 -10.72
CA ALA A 86 -6.74 0.33 -12.06
C ALA A 86 -5.53 -0.62 -12.11
N ARG A 87 -4.62 -0.55 -11.12
CA ARG A 87 -3.40 -1.37 -11.04
C ARG A 87 -3.53 -2.63 -10.19
N CYS A 88 -4.63 -2.76 -9.45
CA CYS A 88 -4.83 -3.85 -8.50
C CYS A 88 -5.91 -4.80 -8.98
N HIS A 89 -5.90 -6.01 -8.44
CA HIS A 89 -7.03 -6.92 -8.52
C HIS A 89 -7.12 -7.77 -7.26
N VAL A 90 -8.32 -8.30 -7.00
CA VAL A 90 -8.54 -9.22 -5.90
C VAL A 90 -8.06 -10.61 -6.30
N VAL A 91 -7.26 -11.22 -5.42
CA VAL A 91 -6.73 -12.58 -5.53
C VAL A 91 -7.05 -13.37 -4.27
N THR A 92 -6.89 -14.69 -4.34
CA THR A 92 -7.06 -15.58 -3.18
C THR A 92 -5.68 -16.05 -2.72
N ASN A 93 -5.29 -15.69 -1.50
CA ASN A 93 -3.99 -16.12 -0.97
C ASN A 93 -3.96 -17.62 -0.67
N ALA A 94 -2.78 -18.14 -0.28
CA ALA A 94 -2.59 -19.56 0.05
C ALA A 94 -3.47 -20.07 1.21
N LEU A 95 -4.06 -19.18 2.01
CA LEU A 95 -4.96 -19.50 3.12
C LEU A 95 -6.44 -19.47 2.70
N GLY A 96 -6.75 -19.18 1.43
CA GLY A 96 -8.12 -19.06 0.94
C GLY A 96 -8.78 -17.70 1.17
N ASN A 97 -8.03 -16.69 1.65
CA ASN A 97 -8.56 -15.36 1.92
C ASN A 97 -8.44 -14.46 0.69
N ALA A 98 -9.49 -13.68 0.42
CA ALA A 98 -9.43 -12.60 -0.56
C ALA A 98 -8.44 -11.52 -0.07
N VAL A 99 -7.46 -11.19 -0.91
CA VAL A 99 -6.48 -10.13 -0.68
C VAL A 99 -6.35 -9.29 -1.96
N CYS A 100 -5.82 -8.08 -1.82
CA CYS A 100 -5.54 -7.21 -2.95
C CYS A 100 -4.08 -7.37 -3.39
N ASP A 101 -3.86 -7.62 -4.69
CA ASP A 101 -2.52 -7.71 -5.26
C ASP A 101 -2.42 -6.88 -6.56
N THR A 102 -1.20 -6.60 -6.97
CA THR A 102 -0.88 -5.89 -8.21
C THR A 102 -1.23 -6.79 -9.40
N LYS A 103 -1.89 -6.23 -10.42
CA LYS A 103 -2.22 -6.95 -11.66
C LYS A 103 -0.98 -7.60 -12.25
N CYS A 104 -1.09 -8.86 -12.65
CA CYS A 104 0.01 -9.67 -13.18
C CYS A 104 0.77 -9.00 -14.32
N GLY A 105 0.08 -8.37 -15.28
CA GLY A 105 0.73 -7.66 -16.39
C GLY A 105 1.49 -6.40 -15.98
N LEU A 106 1.28 -5.89 -14.77
CA LEU A 106 2.07 -4.80 -14.16
C LEU A 106 3.16 -5.33 -13.24
N LYS A 107 2.92 -6.47 -12.58
CA LYS A 107 3.84 -7.13 -11.66
C LYS A 107 4.98 -7.84 -12.38
N HIS A 108 4.68 -8.47 -13.52
CA HIS A 108 5.60 -9.31 -14.27
C HIS A 108 5.70 -8.84 -15.72
N SER A 109 6.90 -8.44 -16.14
CA SER A 109 7.19 -8.07 -17.54
C SER A 109 7.76 -9.22 -18.37
N ALA A 110 7.90 -10.41 -17.79
CA ALA A 110 8.46 -11.58 -18.43
C ALA A 110 7.70 -12.86 -18.05
N ALA A 111 7.67 -13.82 -18.97
CA ALA A 111 6.93 -15.07 -18.82
C ALA A 111 7.41 -15.92 -17.63
N GLY A 112 8.71 -15.99 -17.38
CA GLY A 112 9.28 -16.79 -16.29
C GLY A 112 8.74 -16.40 -14.90
N PRO A 113 8.92 -15.15 -14.45
CA PRO A 113 8.35 -14.67 -13.19
C PRO A 113 6.83 -14.79 -13.09
N CYS A 114 6.12 -14.52 -14.21
CA CYS A 114 4.67 -14.66 -14.25
C CYS A 114 4.22 -16.10 -14.02
N ALA A 115 4.85 -17.07 -14.67
CA ALA A 115 4.53 -18.50 -14.54
C ALA A 115 4.93 -19.08 -13.17
N ALA A 116 5.87 -18.46 -12.45
CA ALA A 116 6.26 -18.85 -11.10
C ALA A 116 5.30 -18.32 -10.01
N ASP A 117 4.51 -17.30 -10.33
CA ASP A 117 3.55 -16.70 -9.41
C ASP A 117 2.21 -17.43 -9.51
N SER A 118 1.82 -18.15 -8.45
CA SER A 118 0.55 -18.89 -8.38
C SER A 118 -0.71 -18.05 -8.60
N GLN A 119 -0.61 -16.72 -8.50
CA GLN A 119 -1.71 -15.78 -8.70
C GLN A 119 -1.77 -15.24 -10.14
N CYS A 120 -0.81 -15.63 -10.99
CA CYS A 120 -0.66 -15.11 -12.33
C CYS A 120 -0.61 -16.21 -13.38
N MET A 121 -1.13 -15.88 -14.57
CA MET A 121 -1.04 -16.71 -15.74
C MET A 121 -0.53 -15.85 -16.89
N TRP A 122 0.52 -16.30 -17.56
CA TRP A 122 1.02 -15.65 -18.76
C TRP A 122 0.06 -15.93 -19.92
N ASP A 123 -0.41 -14.86 -20.56
CA ASP A 123 -1.24 -14.92 -21.76
C ASP A 123 -0.47 -14.24 -22.90
N SER A 124 -0.26 -14.95 -24.01
CA SER A 124 0.67 -14.60 -25.10
C SER A 124 -0.03 -13.98 -26.30
#